data_AF-A0A3B9YYE5-F1
#
_entry.id   AF-A0A3B9YYE5-F1
#
_cell.length_a   1.000
_cell.length_b   1.000
_cell.length_c   1.000
_cell.angle_alpha   90.00
_cell.angle_beta   90.00
_cell.angle_gamma   90.00
#
_symmetry.space_group_name_H-M   'P 1'
#
loop_
_entity.id
_entity.type
_entity.pdbx_description
1 polymer ?
#
loop_
_entity_poly.entity_id
_entity_poly.type
_entity_poly.pdbx_seq_one_letter_code
_entity_poly.pdbx_strand_id
1 'polypeptide(L)'
;DGLAGVLIQSAVFGALVALVAGQGHRAAAGIIAGLAVFSHWVLDVVTHRPDMMLFGADEKIGAGLWNHPNAAMTVELGLIAAAFALYALLTRPKAGSGMTSLAVLAVGLALLQAINWFGPPPNPLTTPINEIALQGLAAFGVLIGLAWWVERTREPAD
;
A
#
# COMPACT_ATOMS: atom_id res chain seq x y z
N ASP A 1 5.84 -14.28 0.26
CA ASP A 1 5.28 -14.83 1.52
C ASP A 1 4.46 -16.10 1.32
N GLY A 2 4.24 -16.88 2.38
CA GLY A 2 3.36 -18.05 2.35
C GLY A 2 1.90 -17.69 2.63
N LEU A 3 0.94 -18.32 1.94
CA LEU A 3 -0.50 -18.13 2.15
C LEU A 3 -0.91 -18.32 3.62
N ALA A 4 -0.35 -19.32 4.30
CA ALA A 4 -0.62 -19.54 5.73
C ALA A 4 -0.23 -18.33 6.59
N GLY A 5 0.94 -17.74 6.32
CA GLY A 5 1.44 -16.58 7.04
C GLY A 5 0.57 -15.36 6.82
N VAL A 6 0.17 -15.07 5.58
CA VAL A 6 -0.68 -13.90 5.30
C VAL A 6 -2.08 -14.07 5.91
N LEU A 7 -2.66 -15.27 5.92
CA LEU A 7 -3.96 -15.50 6.55
C LEU A 7 -3.92 -15.19 8.06
N ILE A 8 -2.83 -15.59 8.74
CA ILE A 8 -2.62 -15.27 10.15
C ILE A 8 -2.46 -13.76 10.32
N GLN A 9 -1.62 -13.11 9.52
CA GLN A 9 -1.41 -11.66 9.60
C GLN A 9 -2.69 -10.86 9.33
N SER A 10 -3.48 -11.26 8.32
CA SER A 10 -4.79 -10.69 8.02
C SER A 10 -5.76 -10.82 9.19
N ALA A 11 -5.83 -12.00 9.81
CA ALA A 11 -6.71 -12.24 10.95
C ALA A 11 -6.27 -11.42 12.18
N VAL A 12 -4.97 -11.39 12.48
CA VAL A 12 -4.41 -10.62 13.60
C VAL A 12 -4.65 -9.12 13.39
N PHE A 13 -4.30 -8.59 12.22
CA PHE A 13 -4.47 -7.17 11.93
C PHE A 13 -5.95 -6.77 11.92
N GLY A 14 -6.82 -7.57 11.29
CA GLY A 14 -8.27 -7.34 11.30
C GLY A 14 -8.84 -7.36 12.73
N ALA A 15 -8.39 -8.28 13.59
CA ALA A 15 -8.79 -8.32 14.99
C ALA A 15 -8.33 -7.06 15.75
N LEU A 16 -7.08 -6.63 15.56
CA LEU A 16 -6.56 -5.40 16.19
C LEU A 16 -7.37 -4.16 15.78
N VAL A 17 -7.72 -4.05 14.50
CA VAL A 17 -8.56 -2.94 14.00
C VAL A 17 -9.98 -3.01 14.59
N ALA A 18 -10.57 -4.21 14.67
CA ALA A 18 -11.89 -4.40 15.29
C ALA A 18 -11.91 -4.01 16.78
N LEU A 19 -10.81 -4.23 17.51
CA LEU A 19 -10.70 -3.87 18.93
C LEU A 19 -10.75 -2.35 19.14
N VAL A 20 -10.12 -1.57 18.27
CA VAL A 20 -10.07 -0.11 18.37
C VAL A 20 -11.22 0.61 17.68
N ALA A 21 -11.93 -0.07 16.77
CA ALA A 21 -13.12 0.47 16.11
C ALA A 21 -14.30 0.64 17.09
N GLY A 22 -15.16 1.62 16.81
CA GLY A 22 -16.37 1.88 17.59
C GLY A 22 -17.37 0.72 17.51
N GLN A 23 -18.13 0.50 18.59
CA GLN A 23 -18.96 -0.71 18.78
C GLN A 23 -19.87 -1.07 17.60
N GLY A 24 -20.45 -0.07 16.90
CA GLY A 24 -21.32 -0.29 15.74
C GLY A 24 -20.62 -0.70 14.44
N HIS A 25 -19.29 -0.53 14.35
CA HIS A 25 -18.53 -0.76 13.11
C HIS A 25 -17.39 -1.78 13.27
N ARG A 26 -17.24 -2.42 14.44
CA ARG A 26 -16.10 -3.30 14.75
C ARG A 26 -15.91 -4.41 13.73
N ALA A 27 -16.97 -5.14 13.43
CA ALA A 27 -16.92 -6.27 12.50
C ALA A 27 -16.56 -5.80 11.08
N ALA A 28 -17.24 -4.76 10.58
CA ALA A 28 -16.97 -4.21 9.26
C ALA A 28 -15.53 -3.68 9.14
N ALA A 29 -15.07 -2.88 10.10
CA ALA A 29 -13.71 -2.34 10.11
C ALA A 29 -12.65 -3.44 10.15
N GLY A 30 -12.83 -4.46 11.00
CA GLY A 30 -11.90 -5.59 11.09
C GLY A 30 -11.85 -6.44 9.82
N ILE A 31 -13.01 -6.73 9.22
CA ILE A 31 -13.09 -7.49 7.97
C ILE A 31 -12.42 -6.72 6.84
N ILE A 32 -12.72 -5.42 6.67
CA ILE A 32 -12.12 -4.59 5.63
C ILE A 32 -10.61 -4.52 5.80
N ALA A 33 -10.12 -4.33 7.03
CA ALA A 33 -8.69 -4.30 7.31
C ALA A 33 -8.00 -5.65 7.02
N GLY A 34 -8.60 -6.77 7.43
CA GLY A 34 -8.07 -8.10 7.16
C GLY A 34 -8.03 -8.42 5.66
N LEU A 35 -9.09 -8.05 4.92
CA LEU A 35 -9.15 -8.18 3.46
C LEU A 35 -8.12 -7.31 2.77
N ALA A 36 -7.88 -6.08 3.25
CA ALA A 36 -6.84 -5.21 2.71
C ALA A 36 -5.45 -5.86 2.86
N VAL A 37 -5.12 -6.43 4.02
CA VAL A 37 -3.86 -7.17 4.23
C VAL A 37 -3.78 -8.40 3.31
N PHE A 38 -4.87 -9.18 3.21
CA PHE A 38 -4.90 -10.38 2.38
C PHE A 38 -4.72 -10.07 0.89
N SER A 39 -5.29 -8.94 0.43
CA SER A 39 -5.19 -8.50 -0.96
C SER A 39 -3.75 -8.36 -1.43
N HIS A 40 -2.81 -8.07 -0.53
CA HIS A 40 -1.39 -7.95 -0.87
C HIS A 40 -0.84 -9.27 -1.42
N TRP A 41 -1.07 -10.40 -0.73
CA TRP A 41 -0.61 -11.70 -1.21
C TRP A 41 -1.22 -12.08 -2.56
N VAL A 42 -2.50 -11.72 -2.80
CA VAL A 42 -3.15 -11.97 -4.10
C VAL A 42 -2.47 -11.14 -5.19
N LEU A 43 -2.16 -9.87 -4.91
CA LEU A 43 -1.43 -9.02 -5.84
C LEU A 43 0.00 -9.52 -6.05
N ASP A 44 0.66 -10.05 -5.02
CA ASP A 44 1.99 -10.65 -5.13
C ASP A 44 1.99 -11.84 -6.08
N VAL A 45 0.96 -12.69 -6.05
CA VAL A 45 0.84 -13.80 -7.03
C VAL A 45 0.76 -13.27 -8.47
N VAL A 46 0.22 -12.07 -8.70
CA VAL A 46 0.21 -11.46 -10.04
C VAL A 46 1.57 -10.81 -10.36
N THR A 47 2.20 -10.15 -9.38
CA THR A 47 3.39 -9.32 -9.63
C THR A 47 4.68 -10.10 -9.63
N HIS A 48 4.85 -10.97 -8.64
CA HIS A 48 6.06 -11.73 -8.43
C HIS A 48 6.25 -12.81 -9.47
N ARG A 49 7.52 -13.10 -9.75
CA ARG A 49 7.95 -14.37 -10.35
C ARG A 49 7.45 -15.57 -9.50
N PRO A 50 7.55 -16.82 -9.97
CA PRO A 50 7.15 -18.00 -9.18
C PRO A 50 7.95 -18.20 -7.88
N ASP A 51 7.67 -17.38 -6.86
CA ASP A 51 8.29 -17.38 -5.55
C ASP A 51 7.28 -17.35 -4.39
N MET A 52 5.98 -17.28 -4.68
CA MET A 52 4.91 -17.33 -3.67
C MET A 52 4.57 -18.76 -3.28
N MET A 53 4.54 -19.02 -1.98
CA MET A 53 4.21 -20.34 -1.43
C MET A 53 2.75 -20.36 -0.97
N LEU A 54 2.11 -21.53 -1.08
CA LEU A 54 0.81 -21.76 -0.46
C LEU A 54 1.00 -22.12 1.02
N PHE A 55 1.02 -23.41 1.35
CA PHE A 55 1.16 -23.91 2.71
C PHE A 55 2.55 -24.50 2.97
N GLY A 56 3.60 -23.76 2.59
CA GLY A 56 4.99 -24.24 2.69
C GLY A 56 5.32 -25.38 1.72
N ALA A 57 4.52 -25.57 0.68
CA ALA A 57 4.76 -26.53 -0.39
C ALA A 57 5.95 -26.10 -1.26
N ASP A 58 6.59 -27.08 -1.92
CA ASP A 58 7.68 -26.84 -2.88
C ASP A 58 7.20 -26.13 -4.15
N GLU A 59 5.92 -26.29 -4.51
CA GLU A 59 5.32 -25.61 -5.64
C GLU A 59 5.14 -24.11 -5.35
N LYS A 60 5.74 -23.27 -6.20
CA LYS A 60 5.67 -21.82 -6.10
C LYS A 60 4.86 -21.25 -7.26
N ILE A 61 4.03 -20.26 -6.96
CA ILE A 61 3.18 -19.58 -7.94
C ILE A 61 3.61 -18.12 -8.10
N GLY A 62 3.27 -17.53 -9.25
CA GLY A 62 3.61 -16.15 -9.59
C GLY A 62 3.50 -15.90 -11.09
N ALA A 63 2.77 -14.87 -11.51
CA ALA A 63 2.56 -14.54 -12.92
C ALA A 63 3.69 -13.66 -13.50
N GLY A 64 4.51 -13.03 -12.65
CA GLY A 64 5.74 -12.37 -13.05
C GLY A 64 5.58 -11.04 -13.76
N LEU A 65 4.58 -10.21 -13.41
CA LEU A 65 4.43 -8.86 -13.98
C LEU A 65 5.71 -8.03 -13.89
N TRP A 66 6.49 -8.18 -12.80
CA TRP A 66 7.75 -7.46 -12.61
C TRP A 66 8.85 -7.84 -13.61
N ASN A 67 8.72 -8.94 -14.34
CA ASN A 67 9.60 -9.25 -15.47
C ASN A 67 9.37 -8.31 -16.67
N HIS A 68 8.30 -7.51 -16.63
CA HIS A 68 7.93 -6.55 -17.67
C HIS A 68 7.81 -5.13 -17.08
N PRO A 69 8.93 -4.41 -16.90
CA PRO A 69 8.96 -3.12 -16.19
C PRO A 69 7.93 -2.11 -16.71
N ASN A 70 7.81 -1.94 -18.03
CA ASN A 70 6.85 -1.00 -18.61
C ASN A 70 5.39 -1.36 -18.29
N ALA A 71 5.07 -2.66 -18.26
CA ALA A 71 3.73 -3.13 -17.91
C ALA A 71 3.46 -2.92 -16.41
N ALA A 72 4.43 -3.26 -15.54
CA ALA A 72 4.35 -3.00 -14.11
C ALA A 72 4.15 -1.52 -13.82
N MET A 73 4.96 -0.63 -14.40
CA MET A 73 4.84 0.82 -14.26
C MET A 73 3.46 1.33 -14.69
N THR A 74 2.94 0.83 -15.81
CA THR A 74 1.62 1.23 -16.32
C THR A 74 0.50 0.81 -15.35
N VAL A 75 0.55 -0.43 -14.85
CA VAL A 75 -0.43 -0.95 -13.88
C VAL A 75 -0.34 -0.18 -12.56
N GLU A 76 0.86 0.07 -12.04
CA GLU A 76 1.09 0.81 -10.80
C GLU A 76 0.53 2.24 -10.89
N LEU A 77 0.85 2.99 -11.95
CA LEU A 77 0.32 4.34 -12.15
C LEU A 77 -1.20 4.33 -12.37
N GLY A 78 -1.71 3.34 -13.10
CA GLY A 78 -3.15 3.16 -13.31
C GLY A 78 -3.89 2.95 -11.99
N LEU A 79 -3.36 2.10 -11.11
CA LEU A 79 -3.94 1.85 -9.78
C LEU A 79 -3.87 3.08 -8.88
N ILE A 80 -2.75 3.80 -8.85
CA ILE A 80 -2.62 5.05 -8.09
C ILE A 80 -3.62 6.09 -8.61
N ALA A 81 -3.70 6.30 -9.93
CA ALA A 81 -4.63 7.25 -10.53
C ALA A 81 -6.09 6.87 -10.25
N ALA A 82 -6.45 5.59 -10.37
CA ALA A 82 -7.78 5.09 -10.06
C ALA A 82 -8.13 5.27 -8.58
N ALA A 83 -7.21 4.96 -7.66
CA ALA A 83 -7.41 5.16 -6.23
C ALA A 83 -7.63 6.65 -5.89
N PHE A 84 -6.84 7.54 -6.48
CA PHE A 84 -7.03 8.99 -6.31
C PHE A 84 -8.33 9.49 -6.90
N ALA A 85 -8.71 9.02 -8.09
CA ALA A 85 -9.98 9.39 -8.72
C ALA A 85 -11.16 8.92 -7.85
N LEU A 86 -11.16 7.66 -7.41
CA LEU A 86 -12.19 7.12 -6.52
C LEU A 86 -12.26 7.91 -5.21
N TYR A 87 -11.12 8.17 -4.57
CA TYR A 87 -11.08 8.93 -3.32
C TYR A 87 -11.57 10.38 -3.50
N ALA A 88 -11.18 11.04 -4.59
CA ALA A 88 -11.62 12.40 -4.91
C ALA A 88 -13.12 12.47 -5.28
N LEU A 89 -13.67 11.42 -5.89
CA LEU A 89 -15.09 11.31 -6.22
C LEU A 89 -15.95 11.04 -4.97
N LEU A 90 -15.43 10.26 -4.02
CA LEU A 90 -16.15 9.86 -2.81
C LEU A 90 -15.95 10.82 -1.63
N THR A 91 -15.11 11.84 -1.78
CA THR A 91 -14.83 12.82 -0.72
C THR A 91 -14.88 14.24 -1.25
N ARG A 92 -15.25 15.19 -0.41
CA ARG A 92 -15.16 16.63 -0.69
C ARG A 92 -14.19 17.32 0.27
N PRO A 93 -13.55 18.42 -0.16
CA PRO A 93 -12.70 19.22 0.71
C PRO A 93 -13.55 19.97 1.75
N LYS A 94 -13.15 19.92 3.04
CA LYS A 94 -13.78 20.72 4.12
C LYS A 94 -13.53 22.22 3.96
N ALA A 95 -12.41 22.59 3.34
CA ALA A 95 -11.96 23.94 3.01
C ALA A 95 -10.94 23.88 1.85
N GLY A 96 -10.41 25.02 1.39
CA GLY A 96 -9.41 25.06 0.30
C GLY A 96 -8.16 24.19 0.53
N SER A 97 -7.81 23.91 1.79
CA SER A 97 -6.70 23.01 2.16
C SER A 97 -6.90 21.55 1.74
N GLY A 98 -8.14 21.08 1.52
CA GLY A 98 -8.43 19.70 1.13
C GLY A 98 -8.08 19.35 -0.31
N MET A 99 -7.96 20.37 -1.18
CA MET A 99 -7.41 20.19 -2.54
C MET A 99 -5.88 20.15 -2.49
N THR A 100 -5.28 21.06 -1.71
CA THR A 100 -3.82 21.12 -1.53
C THR A 100 -3.27 19.86 -0.91
N SER A 101 -3.86 19.34 0.16
CA SER A 101 -3.39 18.13 0.83
C SER A 101 -3.39 16.92 -0.11
N LEU A 102 -4.45 16.75 -0.90
CA LEU A 102 -4.57 15.66 -1.87
C LEU A 102 -3.53 15.79 -2.99
N ALA A 103 -3.32 17.00 -3.51
CA ALA A 103 -2.28 17.27 -4.51
C ALA A 103 -0.88 17.00 -3.96
N VAL A 104 -0.59 17.39 -2.71
CA VAL A 104 0.70 17.12 -2.06
C VAL A 104 0.92 15.63 -1.87
N LEU A 105 -0.09 14.86 -1.48
CA LEU A 105 0.02 13.40 -1.38
C LEU A 105 0.29 12.77 -2.76
N ALA A 106 -0.42 13.22 -3.81
CA ALA A 106 -0.21 12.73 -5.18
C ALA A 106 1.22 12.98 -5.67
N VAL A 107 1.70 14.22 -5.50
CA VAL A 107 3.08 14.60 -5.87
C VAL A 107 4.10 13.84 -5.02
N GLY A 108 3.87 13.69 -3.72
CA GLY A 108 4.74 12.93 -2.83
C GLY A 108 4.89 11.47 -3.26
N LEU A 109 3.78 10.80 -3.60
CA LEU A 109 3.80 9.44 -4.14
C LEU A 109 4.52 9.38 -5.48
N ALA A 110 4.22 10.29 -6.42
CA ALA A 110 4.89 10.33 -7.72
C ALA A 110 6.40 10.56 -7.60
N LEU A 111 6.84 11.43 -6.68
CA LEU A 111 8.25 11.68 -6.41
C LEU A 111 8.94 10.45 -5.81
N LEU A 112 8.35 9.82 -4.80
CA LEU A 112 8.91 8.60 -4.21
C LEU A 112 8.95 7.45 -5.24
N GLN A 113 7.93 7.35 -6.10
CA GLN A 113 7.90 6.38 -7.19
C GLN A 113 9.02 6.64 -8.21
N ALA A 114 9.22 7.90 -8.60
CA ALA A 114 10.31 8.29 -9.49
C ALA A 114 11.68 7.99 -8.87
N ILE A 115 11.87 8.25 -7.57
CA ILE A 115 13.08 7.88 -6.85
C ILE A 115 13.27 6.36 -6.85
N ASN A 116 12.21 5.58 -6.64
CA ASN A 116 12.26 4.13 -6.66
C ASN A 116 12.65 3.54 -8.04
N TRP A 117 12.15 4.12 -9.13
CA TRP A 117 12.42 3.61 -10.49
C TRP A 117 13.75 4.10 -11.07
N PHE A 118 14.12 5.35 -10.83
CA PHE A 118 15.26 6.00 -11.48
C PHE A 118 16.45 6.24 -10.54
N GLY A 119 16.27 6.06 -9.23
CA GLY A 119 17.34 6.13 -8.26
C GLY A 119 18.31 4.94 -8.37
N PRO A 120 19.56 5.10 -7.92
CA PRO A 120 20.50 3.99 -7.88
C PRO A 120 19.99 2.91 -6.91
N PRO A 121 19.98 1.63 -7.31
CA PRO A 121 19.58 0.56 -6.40
C PRO A 121 20.58 0.46 -5.23
N PRO A 122 20.12 0.11 -4.02
CA PRO A 122 21.00 -0.16 -2.89
C PRO A 122 22.04 -1.21 -3.28
N ASN A 123 23.32 -0.96 -2.98
CA ASN A 123 24.38 -1.93 -3.25
C ASN A 123 24.53 -2.84 -2.03
N PRO A 124 24.24 -4.15 -2.14
CA PRO A 124 24.28 -5.07 -1.00
C PRO A 124 25.66 -5.18 -0.33
N LEU A 125 26.73 -4.82 -1.04
CA LEU A 125 28.11 -4.87 -0.54
C LEU A 125 28.51 -3.61 0.24
N THR A 126 27.81 -2.50 0.04
CA THR A 126 28.23 -1.19 0.59
C THR A 126 27.13 -0.45 1.34
N THR A 127 25.87 -0.84 1.17
CA THR A 127 24.73 -0.22 1.84
C THR A 127 24.32 -1.08 3.05
N PRO A 128 24.55 -0.61 4.29
CA PRO A 128 24.11 -1.30 5.49
C PRO A 128 22.59 -1.50 5.53
N ILE A 129 22.14 -2.66 6.04
CA ILE A 129 20.71 -3.00 6.06
C ILE A 129 19.86 -2.03 6.90
N ASN A 130 20.44 -1.43 7.93
CA ASN A 130 19.79 -0.41 8.76
C ASN A 130 19.50 0.87 7.97
N GLU A 131 20.30 1.21 6.96
CA GLU A 131 20.04 2.38 6.10
C GLU A 131 18.83 2.14 5.20
N ILE A 132 18.72 0.94 4.61
CA ILE A 132 17.55 0.54 3.81
C ILE A 132 16.28 0.57 4.67
N ALA A 133 16.37 0.02 5.89
CA ALA A 133 15.25 0.02 6.83
C ALA A 133 14.84 1.45 7.25
N LEU A 134 15.82 2.32 7.53
CA LEU A 134 15.56 3.71 7.92
C LEU A 134 14.96 4.51 6.77
N GLN A 135 15.45 4.31 5.54
CA GLN A 135 14.88 4.94 4.34
C GLN A 135 13.41 4.52 4.14
N GLY A 136 13.12 3.22 4.22
CA GLY A 136 11.75 2.71 4.13
C GLY A 136 10.85 3.31 5.22
N LEU A 137 11.32 3.30 6.47
CA LEU A 137 10.60 3.89 7.60
C LEU A 137 10.32 5.38 7.38
N ALA A 138 11.29 6.14 6.90
CA ALA A 138 11.13 7.57 6.64
C ALA A 138 10.13 7.82 5.50
N ALA A 139 10.25 7.10 4.38
CA ALA A 139 9.35 7.23 3.24
C ALA A 139 7.89 6.91 3.61
N PHE A 140 7.65 5.76 4.26
CA PHE A 140 6.31 5.40 4.71
C PHE A 140 5.80 6.34 5.80
N GLY A 141 6.65 6.78 6.74
CA GLY A 141 6.27 7.75 7.77
C GLY A 141 5.79 9.08 7.19
N VAL A 142 6.48 9.60 6.18
CA VAL A 142 6.06 10.80 5.44
C VAL A 142 4.72 10.58 4.75
N LEU A 143 4.56 9.47 4.02
CA LEU A 143 3.31 9.17 3.32
C LEU A 143 2.12 8.99 4.28
N ILE A 144 2.32 8.34 5.42
CA ILE A 144 1.32 8.23 6.49
C ILE A 144 0.93 9.61 7.01
N GLY A 145 1.90 10.49 7.26
CA GLY A 145 1.65 11.87 7.69
C GLY A 145 0.85 12.68 6.67
N LEU A 146 1.17 12.55 5.38
CA LEU A 146 0.42 13.18 4.29
C LEU A 146 -1.01 12.62 4.17
N ALA A 147 -1.18 11.30 4.23
CA ALA A 147 -2.49 10.66 4.20
C ALA A 147 -3.36 11.10 5.39
N TRP A 148 -2.78 11.19 6.59
CA TRP A 148 -3.46 11.73 7.77
C TRP A 148 -3.90 13.18 7.57
N TRP A 149 -3.08 14.02 6.94
CA TRP A 149 -3.46 15.41 6.63
C TRP A 149 -4.62 15.49 5.62
N VAL A 150 -4.61 14.63 4.60
CA VAL A 150 -5.73 14.50 3.66
C VAL A 150 -7.02 14.15 4.39
N GLU A 151 -6.98 13.14 5.27
CA GLU A 151 -8.15 12.72 6.06
C GLU A 151 -8.69 13.84 6.97
N ARG A 152 -7.79 14.67 7.54
CA ARG A 152 -8.21 15.81 8.36
C ARG A 152 -8.89 16.91 7.55
N THR A 153 -8.56 17.05 6.27
CA THR A 153 -8.99 18.16 5.40
C THR A 153 -10.09 17.80 4.42
N ARG A 154 -10.49 16.53 4.35
CA ARG A 154 -11.59 16.02 3.51
C ARG A 154 -12.61 15.25 4.33
N GLU A 155 -13.80 15.10 3.78
CA GLU A 155 -14.92 14.34 4.35
C GLU A 155 -15.67 13.60 3.24
N PRO A 156 -16.47 12.56 3.56
CA PRO A 156 -17.32 11.91 2.58
C PRO A 156 -18.18 12.91 1.79
N ALA A 157 -18.32 12.68 0.49
CA ALA A 157 -19.31 13.38 -0.31
C ALA A 157 -20.72 12.86 0.06
N ASP A 158 -21.70 13.76 0.12
CA ASP A 158 -23.11 13.42 0.40
C ASP A 158 -23.77 12.66 -0.75
#